data_AF-A0A821VWB4-F1
#
_entry.id   AF-A0A821VWB4-F1
#
_cell.length_a   1.000
_cell.length_b   1.000
_cell.length_c   1.000
_cell.angle_alpha   90.00
_cell.angle_beta   90.00
_cell.angle_gamma   90.00
#
_symmetry.space_group_name_H-M   'P 1'
#
loop_
_entity.id
_entity.type
_entity.pdbx_description
1 polymer ?
#
loop_
_entity_poly.entity_id
_entity_poly.type
_entity_poly.pdbx_seq_one_letter_code
_entity_poly.pdbx_strand_id
1 'polypeptide(L)'
;GFPPLYITAGTNEISIDAIRDMTEKMRSTGVEVILDEGEGLMHTYALFDLWSPQSRNVQEKISQWTREQLLIGMQTKTENKYVYNKLRLYLGSRIKVV
;
A
#
# COMPACT_ATOMS: atom_id res chain seq x y z
N GLY A 1 -1.89 19.09 0.97
CA GLY A 1 -0.88 18.15 1.49
C GLY A 1 -0.65 17.06 0.47
N PHE A 2 0.41 16.27 0.64
CA PHE A 2 0.62 15.04 -0.12
C PHE A 2 -0.49 14.02 0.20
N PRO A 3 -0.89 13.13 -0.73
CA PRO A 3 -1.79 12.03 -0.41
C PRO A 3 -1.14 11.04 0.57
N PRO A 4 -1.92 10.17 1.25
CA PRO A 4 -1.38 9.02 1.96
C PRO A 4 -0.52 8.16 1.04
N LEU A 5 0.58 7.61 1.57
CA LEU A 5 1.54 6.81 0.81
C LEU A 5 1.74 5.43 1.42
N TYR A 6 1.89 4.43 0.56
CA TYR A 6 2.40 3.12 0.87
C TYR A 6 3.70 2.91 0.10
N ILE A 7 4.82 2.88 0.82
CA ILE A 7 6.16 2.74 0.26
C ILE A 7 6.66 1.34 0.58
N THR A 8 7.23 0.67 -0.42
CA THR A 8 7.93 -0.60 -0.25
C THR A 8 9.40 -0.39 -0.54
N ALA A 9 10.25 -1.01 0.29
CA ALA A 9 11.70 -0.91 0.15
C ALA A 9 12.34 -2.22 0.62
N GLY A 10 13.38 -2.68 -0.06
CA GLY A 10 14.16 -3.83 0.38
C GLY A 10 15.31 -3.38 1.27
N THR A 11 15.60 -4.04 2.39
CA THR A 11 16.69 -3.58 3.27
C THR A 11 18.09 -3.83 2.70
N ASN A 12 18.19 -4.62 1.63
CA ASN A 12 19.42 -4.82 0.86
C ASN A 12 19.41 -3.97 -0.44
N GLU A 13 19.17 -2.66 -0.30
CA GLU A 13 19.27 -1.69 -1.39
C GLU A 13 20.00 -0.41 -0.95
N ILE A 14 20.70 0.24 -1.88
CA ILE A 14 21.52 1.43 -1.58
C ILE A 14 20.69 2.63 -1.08
N SER A 15 19.41 2.67 -1.42
CA SER A 15 18.52 3.81 -1.15
C SER A 15 17.80 3.71 0.19
N ILE A 16 17.96 2.62 0.96
CA ILE A 16 17.11 2.36 2.13
C ILE A 16 17.13 3.47 3.18
N ASP A 17 18.31 4.03 3.48
CA ASP A 17 18.44 5.10 4.46
C ASP A 17 17.80 6.41 3.97
N ALA A 18 17.92 6.71 2.67
CA ALA A 18 17.26 7.87 2.07
C ALA A 18 15.73 7.72 2.06
N ILE A 19 15.22 6.49 1.85
CA ILE A 19 13.78 6.19 1.90
C ILE A 19 13.25 6.36 3.33
N ARG A 20 13.99 5.89 4.35
CA ARG A 20 13.64 6.08 5.77
C ARG A 20 13.61 7.56 6.15
N ASP A 21 14.65 8.32 5.80
CA ASP A 21 14.71 9.77 6.07
C ASP A 21 13.58 10.54 5.37
N MET A 22 13.29 10.23 4.11
CA MET A 22 12.16 10.82 3.39
C MET A 22 10.82 10.49 4.09
N THR A 23 10.63 9.24 4.51
CA THR A 23 9.41 8.79 5.20
C THR A 23 9.19 9.59 6.49
N GLU A 24 10.22 9.76 7.31
CA GLU A 24 10.12 10.52 8.56
C GLU A 24 9.83 12.01 8.30
N LYS A 25 10.48 12.62 7.30
CA LYS A 25 10.18 14.00 6.89
C LYS A 25 8.72 14.15 6.46
N MET A 26 8.19 13.25 5.65
CA MET A 26 6.79 13.30 5.23
C MET A 26 5.83 13.15 6.41
N ARG A 27 6.09 12.20 7.31
CA ARG A 27 5.30 12.02 8.55
C ARG A 27 5.31 13.27 9.41
N SER A 28 6.46 13.94 9.56
CA SER A 28 6.57 15.19 10.32
C SER A 28 5.73 16.35 9.76
N THR A 29 5.34 16.28 8.48
CA THR A 29 4.46 17.26 7.84
C THR A 29 2.98 16.87 7.90
N GLY A 30 2.64 15.79 8.62
CA GLY A 30 1.29 15.28 8.77
C GLY A 30 0.81 14.41 7.61
N VAL A 31 1.70 13.96 6.73
CA VAL A 31 1.35 12.98 5.68
C VAL A 31 1.32 11.58 6.30
N GLU A 32 0.23 10.85 6.06
CA GLU A 32 0.15 9.43 6.42
C GLU A 32 1.07 8.62 5.49
N VAL A 33 2.09 7.98 6.06
CA VAL A 33 3.03 7.15 5.30
C VAL A 33 3.23 5.81 5.99
N ILE A 34 2.96 4.73 5.25
CA ILE A 34 3.36 3.37 5.58
C ILE A 34 4.66 3.08 4.83
N LEU A 35 5.68 2.62 5.54
CA LEU A 35 6.91 2.07 4.97
C LEU A 35 6.96 0.58 5.31
N ASP A 36 6.81 -0.27 4.30
CA ASP A 36 6.83 -1.74 4.39
C ASP A 36 8.20 -2.22 3.90
N GLU A 37 9.09 -2.53 4.85
CA GLU A 37 10.46 -2.95 4.56
C GLU A 37 10.56 -4.48 4.41
N GLY A 38 11.11 -4.91 3.28
CA GLY A 38 11.43 -6.30 3.00
C GLY A 38 12.82 -6.65 3.49
N GLU A 39 12.92 -7.37 4.60
CA GLU A 39 14.21 -7.73 5.20
C GLU A 39 15.06 -8.61 4.27
N GLY A 40 16.29 -8.18 3.99
CA GLY A 40 17.24 -8.83 3.08
C GLY A 40 16.85 -8.77 1.60
N LEU A 41 15.73 -8.12 1.26
CA LEU A 41 15.24 -8.05 -0.12
C LEU A 41 15.94 -6.93 -0.89
N MET A 42 16.05 -7.14 -2.20
CA MET A 42 16.71 -6.21 -3.11
C MET A 42 15.79 -5.05 -3.52
N HIS A 43 16.40 -4.08 -4.21
CA HIS A 43 15.67 -3.03 -4.93
C HIS A 43 14.53 -3.62 -5.77
N THR A 44 13.36 -2.98 -5.71
CA THR A 44 12.14 -3.33 -6.46
C THR A 44 11.69 -4.79 -6.31
N TYR A 45 11.95 -5.43 -5.15
CA TYR A 45 11.58 -6.83 -4.93
C TYR A 45 10.10 -7.13 -5.22
N ALA A 46 9.19 -6.16 -5.02
CA ALA A 46 7.76 -6.30 -5.28
C ALA A 46 7.41 -6.74 -6.73
N LEU A 47 8.30 -6.52 -7.70
CA LEU A 47 8.07 -6.90 -9.09
C LEU A 47 8.31 -8.39 -9.40
N PHE A 48 8.83 -9.17 -8.44
CA PHE A 48 9.24 -10.57 -8.66
C PHE A 48 8.28 -11.60 -8.04
N ASP A 49 6.97 -11.36 -8.11
CA ASP A 49 5.90 -12.17 -7.49
C ASP A 49 5.78 -13.63 -8.00
N LEU A 50 6.32 -13.91 -9.18
CA LEU A 50 6.46 -15.25 -9.73
C LEU A 50 7.59 -16.06 -9.08
N TRP A 51 8.61 -15.38 -8.53
CA TRP A 51 9.85 -16.01 -8.05
C TRP A 51 10.05 -15.91 -6.54
N SER A 52 9.33 -15.02 -5.85
CA SER A 52 9.43 -14.83 -4.41
C SER A 52 8.05 -14.78 -3.76
N PRO A 53 7.78 -15.65 -2.76
CA PRO A 53 6.59 -15.55 -1.92
C PRO A 53 6.48 -14.19 -1.22
N GLN A 54 7.59 -13.60 -0.81
CA GLN A 54 7.64 -12.27 -0.20
C GLN A 54 7.18 -11.18 -1.19
N SER A 55 7.61 -11.27 -2.45
CA SER A 55 7.15 -10.38 -3.52
C SER A 55 5.65 -10.52 -3.80
N ARG A 56 5.12 -11.75 -3.77
CA ARG A 56 3.68 -11.98 -3.89
C ARG A 56 2.91 -11.38 -2.72
N ASN A 57 3.40 -11.58 -1.50
CA ASN A 57 2.75 -11.05 -0.31
C ASN A 57 2.72 -9.51 -0.31
N VAL A 58 3.80 -8.84 -0.73
CA VAL A 58 3.77 -7.37 -0.81
C VAL A 58 2.81 -6.86 -1.90
N GLN A 59 2.69 -7.56 -3.03
CA GLN A 59 1.70 -7.22 -4.06
C GLN A 59 0.26 -7.35 -3.53
N GLU A 60 -0.02 -8.38 -2.73
CA GLU A 60 -1.31 -8.53 -2.04
C GLU A 60 -1.60 -7.36 -1.10
N LYS A 61 -0.60 -6.96 -0.29
CA LYS A 61 -0.71 -5.79 0.61
C LYS A 61 -0.95 -4.49 -0.17
N ILE A 62 -0.20 -4.23 -1.24
CA ILE A 62 -0.39 -3.05 -2.13
C ILE A 62 -1.80 -3.06 -2.71
N SER A 63 -2.27 -4.21 -3.18
CA SER A 63 -3.61 -4.38 -3.74
C SER A 63 -4.69 -4.09 -2.71
N GLN A 64 -4.53 -4.58 -1.48
CA GLN A 64 -5.43 -4.32 -0.37
C GLN A 64 -5.45 -2.82 -0.01
N TRP A 65 -4.29 -2.22 0.24
CA TRP A 65 -4.18 -0.82 0.62
C TRP A 65 -4.79 0.11 -0.45
N THR A 66 -4.50 -0.15 -1.73
CA THR A 66 -5.06 0.62 -2.85
C THR A 66 -6.59 0.58 -2.85
N ARG A 67 -7.20 -0.59 -2.60
CA ARG A 67 -8.66 -0.72 -2.51
C ARG A 67 -9.23 0.07 -1.35
N GLU A 68 -8.59 0.01 -0.19
CA GLU A 68 -9.00 0.75 1.01
C GLU A 68 -8.95 2.27 0.76
N GLN A 69 -7.87 2.77 0.18
CA GLN A 69 -7.72 4.19 -0.17
C GLN A 69 -8.78 4.65 -1.19
N LEU A 70 -9.09 3.83 -2.20
CA LEU A 70 -10.17 4.12 -3.14
C LEU A 70 -11.53 4.18 -2.45
N LEU A 71 -11.82 3.25 -1.53
CA LEU A 71 -13.07 3.25 -0.78
C LEU A 71 -13.21 4.49 0.12
N ILE A 72 -12.13 4.88 0.81
CA ILE A 72 -12.10 6.10 1.63
C ILE A 72 -12.32 7.34 0.75
N GLY A 73 -11.59 7.44 -0.36
CA GLY A 73 -11.72 8.54 -1.31
C GLY A 73 -13.10 8.63 -1.97
N MET A 74 -13.83 7.53 -2.06
CA MET A 74 -15.22 7.53 -2.51
C MET A 74 -16.18 7.90 -1.39
N GLN A 75 -16.02 7.44 -0.14
CA GLN A 75 -16.88 7.88 0.97
C GLN A 75 -16.87 9.41 1.13
N THR A 76 -15.73 10.04 0.93
CA THR A 76 -15.60 11.50 1.02
C THR A 76 -16.19 12.24 -0.19
N LYS A 77 -16.32 11.58 -1.35
CA LYS A 77 -16.85 12.17 -2.60
C LYS A 77 -18.30 11.82 -2.91
N THR A 78 -18.83 10.72 -2.34
CA THR A 78 -20.17 10.22 -2.66
C THR A 78 -21.13 10.48 -1.51
N GLU A 79 -22.04 11.44 -1.72
CA GLU A 79 -23.38 11.39 -1.09
C GLU A 79 -24.21 10.18 -1.61
N ASN A 80 -23.71 9.43 -2.60
CA ASN A 80 -24.42 8.29 -3.20
C ASN A 80 -23.97 6.92 -2.67
N LYS A 81 -24.61 6.52 -1.57
CA LYS A 81 -24.44 5.25 -0.83
C LYS A 81 -24.50 3.97 -1.70
N TYR A 82 -25.15 4.03 -2.87
CA TYR A 82 -25.34 2.88 -3.76
C TYR A 82 -24.03 2.40 -4.42
N VAL A 83 -23.22 3.34 -4.93
CA VAL A 83 -21.96 3.00 -5.62
C VAL A 83 -20.94 2.42 -4.63
N TYR A 84 -20.85 3.03 -3.45
CA TYR A 84 -20.01 2.53 -2.34
C TYR A 84 -20.38 1.09 -1.97
N ASN A 85 -21.67 0.79 -1.78
CA ASN A 85 -22.12 -0.55 -1.42
C ASN A 85 -21.82 -1.58 -2.52
N LYS A 86 -21.99 -1.24 -3.80
CA LYS A 86 -21.74 -2.15 -4.92
C LYS A 86 -20.25 -2.51 -5.05
N LEU A 87 -19.36 -1.54 -4.89
CA LEU A 87 -17.91 -1.77 -4.91
C LEU A 87 -17.41 -2.48 -3.65
N ARG A 88 -17.94 -2.15 -2.47
CA ARG A 88 -17.65 -2.89 -1.23
C ARG A 88 -18.00 -4.38 -1.37
N LEU A 89 -19.15 -4.70 -1.99
CA LEU A 89 -19.55 -6.08 -2.27
C LEU A 89 -18.61 -6.74 -3.30
N TYR A 90 -18.20 -6.03 -4.35
CA TYR A 90 -17.28 -6.55 -5.36
C TYR A 90 -15.88 -6.82 -4.80
N LEU A 91 -15.37 -5.93 -3.95
CA LEU A 91 -14.05 -6.05 -3.34
C LEU A 91 -14.06 -7.02 -2.14
N GLY A 92 -15.13 -7.04 -1.34
CA GLY A 92 -15.28 -7.93 -0.20
C GLY A 92 -15.54 -9.40 -0.57
N SER A 93 -16.18 -9.67 -1.72
CA SER A 93 -16.43 -11.04 -2.20
C SER A 93 -15.18 -11.77 -2.71
N ARG A 94 -14.04 -11.07 -2.86
CA ARG A 94 -12.74 -11.65 -3.25
C ARG A 94 -11.78 -11.87 -2.08
N ILE A 95 -12.20 -11.59 -0.85
CA ILE A 95 -11.42 -11.84 0.36
C ILE A 95 -12.02 -13.08 1.04
N LYS A 96 -11.41 -14.26 0.83
CA LYS A 96 -11.48 -15.31 1.84
C LYS A 96 -10.39 -14.98 2.86
N VAL A 97 -10.79 -14.39 3.98
CA VAL A 97 -9.94 -14.41 5.18
C VAL A 97 -9.89 -15.88 5.59
N VAL A 98 -8.72 -16.50 5.43
CA VAL A 98 -8.40 -17.80 6.01
C VAL A 98 -7.56 -17.54 7.24
#